data_AF-A0A1I1ARA2-F1
#
_entry.id   AF-A0A1I1ARA2-F1
#
_cell.length_a   1.000
_cell.length_b   1.000
_cell.length_c   1.000
_cell.angle_alpha   90.00
_cell.angle_beta   90.00
_cell.angle_gamma   90.00
#
_symmetry.space_group_name_H-M   'P 1'
#
loop_
_entity.id
_entity.type
_entity.pdbx_description
1 polymer ?
#
loop_
_entity_poly.entity_id
_entity_poly.type
_entity_poly.pdbx_seq_one_letter_code
_entity_poly.pdbx_strand_id
1 'polypeptide(L)'
;MAHIDNLIDSIKDPQLRTALRAEYDKVTKSRRLGLVFDRHLPESVVLPGFAIREGEKVQVIADGSDDPADIDGSGVWTVTDVAATHARLRDGNGETRQVGRGRLVATREFGDPIYPGLVSTGRVLRGGGADGDDGGKPFHTVINAENYHALEALLFAHEGQVDAIYIDPPYNTGARDWKYNNDYVDDADPYRHSKWLSFIERRLLLAKRLLNPADSVLIVTIDEKEYLRLGLLLEQTFPEARIQMVSSIINPKGATRSKAFARTDEYVYFVLFGDAAPQPAALTSDWKVVRDPRAETLRWAELLRAGTNARRVDRPNLFYPVFVSEDGSRLVSAG
;
A
#
# COMPACT_ATOMS: atom_id res chain seq x y z
N MET A 1 -12.46 -15.94 -30.67
CA MET A 1 -11.27 -15.65 -31.51
C MET A 1 -11.44 -16.24 -32.90
N ALA A 2 -11.70 -17.54 -33.04
CA ALA A 2 -11.92 -18.22 -34.33
C ALA A 2 -12.91 -17.52 -35.29
N HIS A 3 -13.94 -16.85 -34.78
CA HIS A 3 -14.90 -16.15 -35.65
C HIS A 3 -14.32 -14.90 -36.33
N ILE A 4 -13.48 -14.12 -35.63
CA ILE A 4 -12.85 -12.92 -36.20
C ILE A 4 -11.74 -13.29 -37.17
N ASP A 5 -10.97 -14.35 -36.86
CA ASP A 5 -9.95 -14.87 -37.76
C ASP A 5 -10.57 -15.30 -39.10
N ASN A 6 -11.70 -16.01 -39.05
CA ASN A 6 -12.46 -16.40 -40.25
C ASN A 6 -13.01 -15.19 -41.02
N LEU A 7 -13.42 -14.12 -40.33
CA LEU A 7 -13.89 -12.89 -40.97
C LEU A 7 -12.75 -12.14 -41.67
N ILE A 8 -11.57 -12.05 -41.05
CA ILE A 8 -10.38 -11.44 -41.66
C ILE A 8 -9.96 -12.24 -42.90
N ASP A 9 -9.98 -13.58 -42.84
CA ASP A 9 -9.64 -14.43 -43.98
C ASP A 9 -10.63 -14.34 -45.14
N SER A 10 -11.89 -14.03 -44.84
CA SER A 10 -12.95 -13.82 -45.84
C SER A 10 -12.82 -12.51 -46.64
N ILE A 11 -11.89 -11.62 -46.26
CA ILE A 11 -11.65 -10.35 -46.96
C ILE A 11 -10.94 -10.61 -48.29
N LYS A 12 -11.59 -10.19 -49.38
CA LYS A 12 -11.11 -10.40 -50.75
C LYS A 12 -9.91 -9.53 -51.13
N ASP A 13 -9.82 -8.33 -50.55
CA ASP A 13 -8.70 -7.41 -50.77
C ASP A 13 -7.45 -7.88 -49.99
N PRO A 14 -6.37 -8.30 -50.68
CA PRO A 14 -5.17 -8.81 -50.02
C PRO A 14 -4.44 -7.76 -49.17
N GLN A 15 -4.46 -6.48 -49.56
CA GLN A 15 -3.79 -5.41 -48.83
C GLN A 15 -4.55 -5.10 -47.55
N LEU A 16 -5.87 -4.93 -47.64
CA LEU A 16 -6.73 -4.67 -46.48
C LEU A 16 -6.71 -5.84 -45.48
N ARG A 17 -6.77 -7.08 -45.97
CA ARG A 17 -6.66 -8.29 -45.14
C ARG A 17 -5.35 -8.33 -44.36
N THR A 18 -4.24 -8.03 -45.02
CA THR A 18 -2.90 -8.05 -44.40
C THR A 18 -2.78 -6.93 -43.36
N ALA A 19 -3.27 -5.72 -43.67
CA ALA A 19 -3.27 -4.61 -42.73
C ALA A 19 -4.14 -4.88 -41.50
N LEU A 20 -5.36 -5.39 -41.69
CA LEU A 20 -6.27 -5.74 -40.59
C LEU A 20 -5.72 -6.89 -39.73
N ARG A 21 -5.09 -7.90 -40.35
CA ARG A 21 -4.45 -8.98 -39.60
C ARG A 21 -3.26 -8.46 -38.78
N ALA A 22 -2.44 -7.56 -39.33
CA ALA A 22 -1.34 -6.94 -38.61
C ALA A 22 -1.82 -6.09 -37.42
N GLU A 23 -2.89 -5.29 -37.58
CA GLU A 23 -3.47 -4.51 -36.48
C GLU A 23 -4.15 -5.42 -35.44
N TYR A 24 -4.89 -6.43 -35.88
CA TYR A 24 -5.52 -7.39 -34.98
C TYR A 24 -4.46 -8.19 -34.20
N ASP A 25 -3.37 -8.61 -34.83
CA ASP A 25 -2.26 -9.28 -34.16
C ASP A 25 -1.56 -8.37 -33.14
N LYS A 26 -1.44 -7.06 -33.41
CA LYS A 26 -0.95 -6.08 -32.42
C LYS A 26 -1.86 -6.01 -31.19
N VAL A 27 -3.17 -5.91 -31.40
CA VAL A 27 -4.18 -5.87 -30.32
C VAL A 27 -4.26 -7.21 -29.57
N THR A 28 -4.01 -8.32 -30.26
CA THR A 28 -4.06 -9.66 -29.65
C THR A 28 -2.78 -9.96 -28.88
N LYS A 29 -1.62 -9.49 -29.37
CA LYS A 29 -0.34 -9.51 -28.63
C LYS A 29 -0.32 -8.55 -27.44
N SER A 30 -1.12 -7.48 -27.46
CA SER A 30 -1.31 -6.61 -26.29
C SER A 30 -2.29 -7.17 -25.26
N ARG A 31 -2.84 -8.38 -25.46
CA ARG A 31 -3.65 -9.04 -24.43
C ARG A 31 -2.73 -9.46 -23.28
N ARG A 32 -2.81 -8.68 -22.20
CA ARG A 32 -2.25 -9.09 -20.91
C ARG A 32 -3.11 -10.24 -20.38
N LEU A 33 -2.53 -11.44 -20.32
CA LEU A 33 -3.08 -12.52 -19.52
C LEU A 33 -2.73 -12.18 -18.06
N GLY A 34 -3.73 -11.94 -17.22
CA GLY A 34 -3.53 -11.49 -15.85
C GLY A 34 -4.67 -10.61 -15.33
N LEU A 35 -4.40 -9.87 -14.27
CA LEU A 35 -5.36 -8.93 -13.67
C LEU A 35 -5.57 -7.75 -14.63
N VAL A 36 -6.79 -7.63 -15.16
CA VAL A 36 -7.19 -6.50 -16.01
C VAL A 36 -8.06 -5.55 -15.19
N PHE A 37 -7.63 -4.31 -15.08
CA PHE A 37 -8.35 -3.24 -14.41
C PHE A 37 -8.06 -1.91 -15.09
N ASP A 38 -8.99 -0.96 -14.92
CA ASP A 38 -8.83 0.38 -15.48
C ASP A 38 -7.83 1.18 -14.64
N ARG A 39 -6.77 1.63 -15.30
CA ARG A 39 -5.77 2.51 -14.70
C ARG A 39 -6.36 3.91 -14.56
N HIS A 40 -6.84 4.21 -13.35
CA HIS A 40 -7.28 5.53 -12.97
C HIS A 40 -6.11 6.31 -12.36
N LEU A 41 -5.87 7.53 -12.85
CA LEU A 41 -4.89 8.46 -12.29
C LEU A 41 -5.69 9.48 -11.46
N PRO A 42 -5.22 9.85 -10.25
CA PRO A 42 -5.84 10.92 -9.49
C PRO A 42 -5.87 12.17 -10.35
N GLU A 43 -7.06 12.76 -10.47
CA GLU A 43 -7.30 13.89 -11.36
C GLU A 43 -6.55 15.14 -10.89
N SER A 44 -6.31 15.25 -9.58
CA SER A 44 -5.55 16.35 -9.00
C SER A 44 -4.83 15.99 -7.68
N VAL A 45 -3.80 16.76 -7.35
CA VAL A 45 -3.04 16.69 -6.09
C VAL A 45 -2.90 18.10 -5.53
N VAL A 46 -3.28 18.28 -4.25
CA VAL A 46 -3.09 19.53 -3.51
C VAL A 46 -1.63 19.66 -3.04
N LEU A 47 -1.10 20.88 -3.10
CA LEU A 47 0.27 21.23 -2.75
C LEU A 47 0.29 22.32 -1.66
N PRO A 48 0.12 21.94 -0.38
CA PRO A 48 0.17 22.89 0.72
C PRO A 48 1.50 23.64 0.78
N GLY A 49 1.45 24.94 1.07
CA GLY A 49 2.65 25.78 1.22
C GLY A 49 3.25 26.31 -0.09
N PHE A 50 2.72 25.94 -1.26
CA PHE A 50 3.12 26.54 -2.52
C PHE A 50 2.57 27.96 -2.66
N ALA A 51 3.40 28.86 -3.19
CA ALA A 51 3.04 30.26 -3.38
C ALA A 51 2.02 30.41 -4.52
N ILE A 52 0.85 30.96 -4.20
CA ILE A 52 -0.19 31.28 -5.18
C ILE A 52 0.26 32.47 -6.06
N ARG A 53 0.30 32.25 -7.38
CA ARG A 53 0.72 33.23 -8.41
C ARG A 53 -0.32 33.29 -9.52
N GLU A 54 -0.27 34.34 -10.34
CA GLU A 54 -1.06 34.40 -11.56
C GLU A 54 -0.70 33.23 -12.50
N GLY A 55 -1.72 32.62 -13.10
CA GLY A 55 -1.59 31.40 -13.93
C GLY A 55 -1.57 30.09 -13.13
N GLU A 56 -1.49 30.15 -11.80
CA GLU A 56 -1.45 28.96 -10.96
C GLU A 56 -2.82 28.26 -10.90
N LYS A 57 -2.83 26.92 -10.92
CA LYS A 57 -4.03 26.13 -10.65
C LYS A 57 -4.21 25.97 -9.15
N VAL A 58 -5.44 26.15 -8.67
CA VAL A 58 -5.78 26.14 -7.24
C VAL A 58 -7.13 25.49 -6.99
N GLN A 59 -7.31 24.96 -5.79
CA GLN A 59 -8.61 24.60 -5.23
C GLN A 59 -8.92 25.47 -4.01
N VAL A 60 -10.20 25.54 -3.65
CA VAL A 60 -10.68 26.33 -2.53
C VAL A 60 -10.90 25.41 -1.32
N ILE A 61 -10.32 25.78 -0.18
CA ILE A 61 -10.49 25.08 1.10
C ILE A 61 -11.93 25.30 1.59
N ALA A 62 -12.56 24.26 2.14
CA ALA A 62 -13.91 24.26 2.68
C ALA A 62 -14.11 25.37 3.73
N ASP A 63 -15.35 25.89 3.82
CA ASP A 63 -15.68 26.95 4.78
C ASP A 63 -15.44 26.48 6.22
N GLY A 64 -14.55 27.16 6.95
CA GLY A 64 -14.26 26.88 8.36
C GLY A 64 -13.25 25.77 8.60
N SER A 65 -12.62 25.24 7.55
CA SER A 65 -11.54 24.26 7.67
C SER A 65 -10.16 24.93 7.59
N ASP A 66 -9.25 24.47 8.45
CA ASP A 66 -7.83 24.82 8.41
C ASP A 66 -7.00 23.74 7.69
N ASP A 67 -7.61 22.63 7.28
CA ASP A 67 -6.95 21.55 6.56
C ASP A 67 -6.91 21.87 5.05
N PRO A 68 -5.72 22.05 4.44
CA PRO A 68 -5.60 22.30 3.01
C PRO A 68 -6.10 21.16 2.12
N ALA A 69 -6.31 19.96 2.67
CA ALA A 69 -6.88 18.82 1.94
C ALA A 69 -8.41 18.82 1.95
N ASP A 70 -9.06 19.58 2.83
CA ASP A 70 -10.52 19.69 2.91
C ASP A 70 -11.02 20.76 1.94
N ILE A 71 -11.39 20.33 0.72
CA ILE A 71 -11.74 21.20 -0.41
C ILE A 71 -13.26 21.38 -0.55
N ASP A 72 -13.70 22.58 -0.97
CA ASP A 72 -15.12 22.97 -1.04
C ASP A 72 -15.92 22.31 -2.19
N GLY A 73 -15.28 21.43 -2.97
CA GLY A 73 -15.89 20.74 -4.10
C GLY A 73 -16.14 21.60 -5.34
N SER A 74 -15.66 22.86 -5.37
CA SER A 74 -15.85 23.76 -6.51
C SER A 74 -14.97 23.47 -7.74
N GLY A 75 -14.16 22.40 -7.68
CA GLY A 75 -13.25 22.01 -8.76
C GLY A 75 -11.94 22.83 -8.78
N VAL A 76 -11.18 22.67 -9.87
CA VAL A 76 -9.89 23.34 -10.07
C VAL A 76 -10.08 24.68 -10.79
N TRP A 77 -9.47 25.72 -10.25
CA TRP A 77 -9.52 27.08 -10.79
C TRP A 77 -8.14 27.55 -11.23
N THR A 78 -8.08 28.42 -12.23
CA THR A 78 -6.85 29.15 -12.61
C THR A 78 -6.86 30.55 -12.00
N VAL A 79 -5.79 30.92 -11.34
CA VAL A 79 -5.61 32.26 -10.77
C VAL A 79 -5.36 33.26 -11.90
N THR A 80 -6.15 34.33 -11.95
CA THR A 80 -6.06 35.37 -12.99
C THR A 80 -5.50 36.70 -12.49
N ASP A 81 -5.57 36.94 -11.19
CA ASP A 81 -5.03 38.13 -10.54
C ASP A 81 -4.81 37.84 -9.05
N VAL A 82 -3.73 38.38 -8.47
CA VAL A 82 -3.38 38.17 -7.06
C VAL A 82 -3.21 39.52 -6.37
N ALA A 83 -4.15 39.85 -5.48
CA ALA A 83 -4.06 41.00 -4.59
C ALA A 83 -3.46 40.62 -3.23
N ALA A 84 -3.28 41.59 -2.33
CA ALA A 84 -2.69 41.34 -1.02
C ALA A 84 -3.49 40.32 -0.18
N THR A 85 -4.82 40.42 -0.19
CA THR A 85 -5.72 39.63 0.68
C THR A 85 -6.55 38.57 -0.06
N HIS A 86 -6.68 38.67 -1.38
CA HIS A 86 -7.54 37.83 -2.20
C HIS A 86 -6.91 37.56 -3.57
N ALA A 87 -7.41 36.55 -4.26
CA ALA A 87 -7.11 36.30 -5.66
C ALA A 87 -8.41 36.21 -6.47
N ARG A 88 -8.33 36.57 -7.75
CA ARG A 88 -9.40 36.28 -8.71
C ARG A 88 -9.10 34.97 -9.40
N LEU A 89 -10.13 34.15 -9.52
CA LEU A 89 -10.10 32.81 -10.06
C LEU A 89 -10.94 32.76 -11.32
N ARG A 90 -10.61 31.85 -12.21
CA ARG A 90 -11.39 31.51 -13.40
C ARG A 90 -11.40 30.01 -13.64
N ASP A 91 -12.57 29.43 -13.87
CA ASP A 91 -12.70 28.00 -14.20
C ASP A 91 -12.55 27.77 -15.72
N GLY A 92 -12.68 26.50 -16.14
CA GLY A 92 -12.65 26.11 -17.55
C GLY A 92 -13.83 26.61 -18.38
N ASN A 93 -14.95 27.00 -17.75
CA ASN A 93 -16.14 27.52 -18.41
C ASN A 93 -16.14 29.06 -18.52
N GLY A 94 -15.14 29.73 -17.94
CA GLY A 94 -15.02 31.18 -17.91
C GLY A 94 -15.76 31.85 -16.76
N GLU A 95 -16.32 31.08 -15.82
CA GLU A 95 -16.84 31.62 -14.57
C GLU A 95 -15.70 32.21 -13.74
N THR A 96 -15.98 33.32 -13.04
CA THR A 96 -14.96 34.00 -12.21
C THR A 96 -15.43 34.15 -10.78
N ARG A 97 -14.52 33.97 -9.84
CA ARG A 97 -14.78 34.08 -8.40
C ARG A 97 -13.63 34.80 -7.71
N GLN A 98 -13.93 35.53 -6.64
CA GLN A 98 -12.93 36.13 -5.77
C GLN A 98 -12.88 35.38 -4.44
N VAL A 99 -11.68 34.95 -4.04
CA VAL A 99 -11.47 34.14 -2.84
C VAL A 99 -10.30 34.69 -2.03
N GLY A 100 -10.41 34.66 -0.70
CA GLY A 100 -9.32 35.06 0.19
C GLY A 100 -8.10 34.17 0.02
N ARG A 101 -6.89 34.73 -0.01
CA ARG A 101 -5.65 33.97 -0.30
C ARG A 101 -5.40 32.82 0.67
N GLY A 102 -5.76 33.00 1.94
CA GLY A 102 -5.62 31.94 2.96
C GLY A 102 -6.53 30.73 2.75
N ARG A 103 -7.48 30.82 1.81
CA ARG A 103 -8.39 29.73 1.45
C ARG A 103 -8.03 29.03 0.14
N LEU A 104 -6.89 29.38 -0.44
CA LEU A 104 -6.42 28.80 -1.68
C LEU A 104 -5.28 27.85 -1.39
N VAL A 105 -5.39 26.66 -1.96
CA VAL A 105 -4.31 25.68 -2.01
C VAL A 105 -3.91 25.48 -3.46
N ALA A 106 -2.61 25.48 -3.74
CA ALA A 106 -2.13 25.18 -5.08
C ALA A 106 -2.47 23.73 -5.41
N THR A 107 -2.83 23.47 -6.66
CA THR A 107 -3.25 22.15 -7.14
C THR A 107 -2.54 21.84 -8.44
N ARG A 108 -2.20 20.57 -8.65
CA ARG A 108 -1.69 20.06 -9.92
C ARG A 108 -2.66 19.04 -10.45
N GLU A 109 -2.95 19.13 -11.74
CA GLU A 109 -3.78 18.15 -12.43
C GLU A 109 -2.91 17.12 -13.15
N PHE A 110 -3.54 16.07 -13.65
CA PHE A 110 -2.88 15.09 -14.49
C PHE A 110 -2.13 15.76 -15.67
N GLY A 111 -0.85 15.40 -15.82
CA GLY A 111 0.03 15.93 -16.86
C GLY A 111 0.84 17.16 -16.45
N ASP A 112 0.47 17.82 -15.35
CA ASP A 112 1.29 18.91 -14.82
C ASP A 112 2.55 18.33 -14.13
N PRO A 113 3.75 18.88 -14.39
CA PRO A 113 4.96 18.41 -13.73
C PRO A 113 4.93 18.76 -12.23
N ILE A 114 5.21 17.74 -11.40
CA ILE A 114 5.44 17.90 -9.96
C ILE A 114 6.91 17.60 -9.71
N TYR A 115 7.60 18.54 -9.05
CA TYR A 115 8.97 18.36 -8.61
C TYR A 115 8.95 18.09 -7.10
N PRO A 116 9.02 16.82 -6.67
CA PRO A 116 8.97 16.51 -5.25
C PRO A 116 10.21 17.09 -4.56
N GLY A 117 9.98 17.78 -3.46
CA GLY A 117 11.02 18.33 -2.60
C GLY A 117 10.66 18.07 -1.15
N LEU A 118 11.67 17.84 -0.32
CA LEU A 118 11.50 17.66 1.12
C LEU A 118 12.02 18.90 1.85
N VAL A 119 11.23 19.41 2.78
CA VAL A 119 11.62 20.45 3.72
C VAL A 119 11.73 19.83 5.10
N SER A 120 12.84 20.04 5.79
CA SER A 120 12.98 19.58 7.18
C SER A 120 12.06 20.41 8.09
N THR A 121 11.14 19.75 8.78
CA THR A 121 10.21 20.38 9.75
C THR A 121 10.72 20.33 11.18
N GLY A 122 11.78 19.57 11.44
CA GLY A 122 12.37 19.40 12.76
C GLY A 122 13.25 18.16 12.84
N ARG A 123 13.94 18.01 13.97
CA ARG A 123 14.76 16.83 14.29
C ARG A 123 14.65 16.55 15.79
N VAL A 124 14.51 15.28 16.13
CA VAL A 124 14.56 14.82 17.53
C VAL A 124 15.91 14.14 17.75
N LEU A 125 16.74 14.72 18.61
CA LEU A 125 18.00 14.14 19.03
C LEU A 125 17.78 13.39 20.35
N ARG A 126 17.58 12.07 20.28
CA ARG A 126 17.56 11.20 21.45
C ARG A 126 18.64 10.14 21.27
N GLY A 127 19.84 10.46 21.74
CA GLY A 127 21.01 9.58 21.67
C GLY A 127 22.26 10.40 21.40
N GLY A 128 22.85 10.94 22.46
CA GLY A 128 24.20 11.45 22.45
C GLY A 128 25.03 10.62 23.41
N GLY A 129 26.22 10.19 22.98
CA GLY A 129 27.31 10.04 23.93
C GLY A 129 27.57 11.37 24.66
N ALA A 130 28.44 11.35 25.67
CA ALA A 130 28.66 12.47 26.59
C ALA A 130 28.99 13.83 25.93
N ASP A 131 29.35 13.85 24.65
CA ASP A 131 29.81 15.03 23.91
C ASP A 131 28.86 15.50 22.78
N GLY A 132 27.61 15.00 22.72
CA GLY A 132 26.65 15.40 21.69
C GLY A 132 26.91 14.79 20.30
N ASP A 133 27.87 13.87 20.20
CA ASP A 133 28.06 12.96 19.08
C ASP A 133 27.00 11.83 19.16
N ASP A 134 26.32 11.57 18.05
CA ASP A 134 25.31 10.52 17.88
C ASP A 134 25.92 9.11 17.86
N GLY A 135 27.24 9.01 18.03
CA GLY A 135 27.97 7.75 18.05
C GLY A 135 27.89 7.03 16.71
N GLY A 136 27.64 7.76 15.62
CA GLY A 136 27.52 7.23 14.27
C GLY A 136 26.26 6.40 14.02
N LYS A 137 25.23 6.49 14.89
CA LYS A 137 23.98 5.74 14.69
C LYS A 137 23.10 6.42 13.63
N PRO A 138 22.49 5.65 12.72
CA PRO A 138 21.63 6.22 11.68
C PRO A 138 20.38 6.88 12.28
N PHE A 139 19.93 7.98 11.66
CA PHE A 139 18.70 8.66 12.02
C PHE A 139 17.48 7.92 11.47
N HIS A 140 16.42 7.89 12.26
CA HIS A 140 15.09 7.59 11.74
C HIS A 140 14.50 8.85 11.10
N THR A 141 13.86 8.68 9.95
CA THR A 141 13.24 9.77 9.18
C THR A 141 11.73 9.55 9.12
N VAL A 142 10.96 10.61 9.37
CA VAL A 142 9.51 10.65 9.16
C VAL A 142 9.23 11.66 8.06
N ILE A 143 8.53 11.24 7.02
CA ILE A 143 8.15 12.07 5.87
C ILE A 143 6.64 12.25 5.91
N ASN A 144 6.19 13.50 5.95
CA ASN A 144 4.78 13.84 5.77
C ASN A 144 4.56 14.32 4.32
N ALA A 145 3.98 13.45 3.49
CA ALA A 145 3.67 13.72 2.08
C ALA A 145 2.67 12.68 1.55
N GLU A 146 2.12 12.93 0.36
CA GLU A 146 1.50 11.87 -0.43
C GLU A 146 2.56 10.80 -0.73
N ASN A 147 2.32 9.57 -0.29
CA ASN A 147 3.30 8.48 -0.30
C ASN A 147 3.83 8.11 -1.69
N TYR A 148 3.05 8.23 -2.77
CA TYR A 148 3.53 8.07 -4.14
C TYR A 148 4.68 9.05 -4.43
N HIS A 149 4.52 10.34 -4.13
CA HIS A 149 5.57 11.34 -4.36
C HIS A 149 6.73 11.22 -3.36
N ALA A 150 6.46 10.79 -2.13
CA ALA A 150 7.51 10.48 -1.16
C ALA A 150 8.42 9.34 -1.65
N LEU A 151 7.84 8.28 -2.21
CA LEU A 151 8.57 7.16 -2.79
C LEU A 151 9.36 7.62 -4.02
N GLU A 152 8.79 8.47 -4.89
CA GLU A 152 9.53 9.08 -6.02
C GLU A 152 10.77 9.86 -5.55
N ALA A 153 10.64 10.65 -4.49
CA ALA A 153 11.78 11.38 -3.92
C ALA A 153 12.86 10.45 -3.36
N LEU A 154 12.46 9.36 -2.68
CA LEU A 154 13.38 8.40 -2.09
C LEU A 154 14.20 7.63 -3.12
N LEU A 155 13.67 7.42 -4.33
CA LEU A 155 14.40 6.72 -5.39
C LEU A 155 15.76 7.34 -5.71
N PHE A 156 15.88 8.67 -5.62
CA PHE A 156 17.14 9.35 -5.89
C PHE A 156 18.29 8.86 -5.00
N ALA A 157 18.00 8.56 -3.73
CA ALA A 157 19.01 8.19 -2.74
C ALA A 157 19.02 6.70 -2.39
N HIS A 158 17.90 5.98 -2.55
CA HIS A 158 17.69 4.66 -1.95
C HIS A 158 17.18 3.60 -2.94
N GLU A 159 17.26 3.84 -4.25
CA GLU A 159 16.93 2.83 -5.25
C GLU A 159 17.80 1.57 -5.07
N GLY A 160 17.15 0.40 -4.93
CA GLY A 160 17.78 -0.89 -4.70
C GLY A 160 18.41 -1.10 -3.32
N GLN A 161 18.14 -0.23 -2.34
CA GLN A 161 18.82 -0.23 -1.03
C GLN A 161 17.90 -0.61 0.14
N VAL A 162 16.60 -0.81 -0.09
CA VAL A 162 15.64 -1.08 0.99
C VAL A 162 15.51 -2.59 1.22
N ASP A 163 15.91 -3.06 2.40
CA ASP A 163 15.84 -4.48 2.75
C ASP A 163 14.43 -4.94 3.14
N ALA A 164 13.60 -4.04 3.69
CA ALA A 164 12.25 -4.37 4.12
C ALA A 164 11.28 -3.20 3.91
N ILE A 165 10.11 -3.50 3.34
CA ILE A 165 8.97 -2.59 3.27
C ILE A 165 7.79 -3.28 3.95
N TYR A 166 7.16 -2.58 4.90
CA TYR A 166 5.88 -2.98 5.49
C TYR A 166 4.84 -1.93 5.16
N ILE A 167 3.68 -2.35 4.63
CA ILE A 167 2.56 -1.46 4.35
C ILE A 167 1.24 -2.06 4.84
N ASP A 168 0.39 -1.16 5.36
CA ASP A 168 -1.00 -1.44 5.74
C ASP A 168 -1.92 -0.54 4.91
N PRO A 169 -2.19 -0.90 3.64
CA PRO A 169 -2.98 -0.09 2.73
C PRO A 169 -4.45 -0.03 3.17
N PRO A 170 -5.23 0.97 2.71
CA PRO A 170 -6.68 1.02 2.97
C PRO A 170 -7.36 -0.25 2.45
N TYR A 171 -8.20 -0.86 3.27
CA TYR A 171 -8.88 -2.13 2.98
C TYR A 171 -10.11 -2.01 2.06
N ASN A 172 -10.35 -0.82 1.48
CA ASN A 172 -11.49 -0.53 0.63
C ASN A 172 -12.84 -0.95 1.27
N THR A 173 -12.98 -0.70 2.58
CA THR A 173 -14.07 -1.24 3.38
C THR A 173 -15.37 -0.44 3.25
N GLY A 174 -15.35 0.73 2.61
CA GLY A 174 -16.44 1.71 2.61
C GLY A 174 -16.55 2.51 3.92
N ALA A 175 -15.72 2.21 4.92
CA ALA A 175 -15.72 2.94 6.19
C ALA A 175 -15.14 4.35 5.97
N ARG A 176 -15.85 5.40 6.38
CA ARG A 176 -15.38 6.79 6.24
C ARG A 176 -14.53 7.23 7.44
N ASP A 177 -13.71 6.34 7.98
CA ASP A 177 -12.92 6.61 9.17
C ASP A 177 -11.68 7.44 8.84
N TRP A 178 -11.38 8.39 9.75
CA TRP A 178 -10.32 9.41 9.70
C TRP A 178 -8.91 8.93 9.29
N LYS A 179 -8.67 7.61 9.27
CA LYS A 179 -7.36 7.00 8.95
C LYS A 179 -7.11 6.90 7.45
N TYR A 180 -8.16 6.92 6.64
CA TYR A 180 -8.06 6.79 5.19
C TYR A 180 -8.99 7.79 4.52
N ASN A 181 -8.45 8.62 3.62
CA ASN A 181 -9.31 9.35 2.70
C ASN A 181 -9.94 8.31 1.75
N ASN A 182 -11.15 7.85 2.08
CA ASN A 182 -11.92 6.92 1.26
C ASN A 182 -12.80 7.65 0.23
N ASP A 183 -12.66 8.98 0.07
CA ASP A 183 -13.41 9.74 -0.94
C ASP A 183 -12.95 9.45 -2.38
N TYR A 184 -11.89 8.64 -2.55
CA TYR A 184 -11.47 8.17 -3.87
C TYR A 184 -12.49 7.21 -4.50
N VAL A 185 -13.33 6.55 -3.70
CA VAL A 185 -14.15 5.42 -4.15
C VAL A 185 -15.45 5.31 -3.35
N ASP A 186 -16.58 5.68 -3.97
CA ASP A 186 -17.92 5.43 -3.41
C ASP A 186 -18.20 3.91 -3.38
N ASP A 187 -18.87 3.41 -2.34
CA ASP A 187 -19.33 2.01 -2.26
C ASP A 187 -20.23 1.62 -3.44
N ALA A 188 -20.96 2.61 -4.00
CA ALA A 188 -21.80 2.47 -5.18
C ALA A 188 -21.03 2.56 -6.51
N ASP A 189 -19.74 2.89 -6.49
CA ASP A 189 -18.93 3.01 -7.70
C ASP A 189 -18.62 1.62 -8.28
N PRO A 190 -19.10 1.29 -9.49
CA PRO A 190 -18.80 0.01 -10.14
C PRO A 190 -17.31 -0.19 -10.41
N TYR A 191 -16.51 0.88 -10.45
CA TYR A 191 -15.06 0.85 -10.71
C TYR A 191 -14.21 0.85 -9.44
N ARG A 192 -14.81 0.70 -8.25
CA ARG A 192 -14.11 0.78 -6.96
C ARG A 192 -12.84 -0.06 -6.86
N HIS A 193 -12.92 -1.30 -7.31
CA HIS A 193 -11.82 -2.24 -7.26
C HIS A 193 -10.72 -1.87 -8.25
N SER A 194 -11.07 -1.35 -9.42
CA SER A 194 -10.11 -0.87 -10.42
C SER A 194 -9.37 0.37 -9.94
N LYS A 195 -10.08 1.31 -9.33
CA LYS A 195 -9.48 2.52 -8.72
C LYS A 195 -8.50 2.15 -7.61
N TRP A 196 -8.90 1.24 -6.71
CA TRP A 196 -8.03 0.73 -5.66
C TRP A 196 -6.78 0.05 -6.22
N LEU A 197 -6.95 -0.84 -7.21
CA LEU A 197 -5.83 -1.51 -7.89
C LEU A 197 -4.87 -0.53 -8.56
N SER A 198 -5.39 0.51 -9.22
CA SER A 198 -4.56 1.56 -9.84
C SER A 198 -3.79 2.37 -8.80
N PHE A 199 -4.45 2.70 -7.69
CA PHE A 199 -3.82 3.39 -6.56
C PHE A 199 -2.65 2.57 -5.97
N ILE A 200 -2.85 1.26 -5.77
CA ILE A 200 -1.83 0.37 -5.20
C ILE A 200 -0.73 0.04 -6.22
N GLU A 201 -1.06 -0.26 -7.48
CA GLU A 201 -0.10 -0.61 -8.55
C GLU A 201 1.01 0.44 -8.65
N ARG A 202 0.63 1.73 -8.69
CA ARG A 202 1.58 2.83 -8.83
C ARG A 202 2.61 2.88 -7.70
N ARG A 203 2.18 2.60 -6.47
CA ARG A 203 3.07 2.59 -5.29
C ARG A 203 3.94 1.34 -5.26
N LEU A 204 3.36 0.19 -5.61
CA LEU A 204 4.11 -1.06 -5.69
C LEU A 204 5.22 -1.00 -6.75
N LEU A 205 4.99 -0.33 -7.87
CA LEU A 205 6.01 -0.12 -8.91
C LEU A 205 7.20 0.71 -8.39
N LEU A 206 6.96 1.73 -7.56
CA LEU A 206 8.03 2.50 -6.92
C LEU A 206 8.71 1.70 -5.81
N ALA A 207 7.93 1.00 -4.98
CA ALA A 207 8.44 0.12 -3.93
C ALA A 207 9.35 -0.98 -4.51
N LYS A 208 8.98 -1.56 -5.67
CA LYS A 208 9.80 -2.54 -6.41
C LYS A 208 11.20 -2.02 -6.71
N ARG A 209 11.30 -0.75 -7.10
CA ARG A 209 12.59 -0.12 -7.43
C ARG A 209 13.41 0.18 -6.18
N LEU A 210 12.76 0.53 -5.07
CA LEU A 210 13.44 0.79 -3.80
C LEU A 210 13.97 -0.48 -3.15
N LEU A 211 13.26 -1.60 -3.27
CA LEU A 211 13.65 -2.88 -2.68
C LEU A 211 14.98 -3.38 -3.23
N ASN A 212 15.83 -3.89 -2.35
CA ASN A 212 17.04 -4.60 -2.71
C ASN A 212 16.68 -5.89 -3.47
N PRO A 213 17.05 -6.05 -4.76
CA PRO A 213 16.65 -7.21 -5.54
C PRO A 213 17.37 -8.51 -5.13
N ALA A 214 18.47 -8.42 -4.36
CA ALA A 214 19.27 -9.57 -3.97
C ALA A 214 18.77 -10.24 -2.69
N ASP A 215 18.28 -9.47 -1.72
CA ASP A 215 17.77 -9.98 -0.44
C ASP A 215 16.87 -8.92 0.20
N SER A 216 15.56 -9.07 0.07
CA SER A 216 14.60 -8.14 0.67
C SER A 216 13.20 -8.75 0.80
N VAL A 217 12.34 -8.04 1.54
CA VAL A 217 10.94 -8.42 1.71
C VAL A 217 10.00 -7.22 1.60
N LEU A 218 8.91 -7.41 0.85
CA LEU A 218 7.72 -6.56 0.95
C LEU A 218 6.63 -7.31 1.72
N ILE A 219 6.12 -6.68 2.76
CA ILE A 219 5.06 -7.19 3.63
C ILE A 219 3.85 -6.29 3.47
N VAL A 220 2.71 -6.88 3.08
CA VAL A 220 1.46 -6.15 2.83
C VAL A 220 0.34 -6.79 3.64
N THR A 221 -0.25 -6.05 4.58
CA THR A 221 -1.47 -6.48 5.28
C THR A 221 -2.70 -6.17 4.44
N ILE A 222 -3.72 -7.02 4.55
CA ILE A 222 -4.98 -6.87 3.80
C ILE A 222 -6.13 -7.58 4.51
N ASP A 223 -7.34 -7.08 4.33
CA ASP A 223 -8.56 -7.77 4.77
C ASP A 223 -9.11 -8.75 3.73
N GLU A 224 -10.27 -9.33 4.03
CA GLU A 224 -10.97 -10.26 3.16
C GLU A 224 -11.59 -9.64 1.90
N LYS A 225 -11.61 -8.31 1.74
CA LYS A 225 -12.27 -7.64 0.62
C LYS A 225 -11.38 -7.59 -0.62
N GLU A 226 -10.09 -7.32 -0.43
CA GLU A 226 -9.15 -7.10 -1.53
C GLU A 226 -8.02 -8.13 -1.64
N TYR A 227 -7.91 -9.09 -0.72
CA TYR A 227 -6.80 -10.06 -0.72
C TYR A 227 -6.59 -10.77 -2.07
N LEU A 228 -7.65 -11.24 -2.74
CA LEU A 228 -7.52 -11.92 -4.04
C LEU A 228 -6.97 -10.99 -5.13
N ARG A 229 -7.45 -9.74 -5.17
CA ARG A 229 -7.02 -8.77 -6.20
C ARG A 229 -5.61 -8.29 -5.93
N LEU A 230 -5.26 -8.07 -4.67
CA LEU A 230 -3.91 -7.77 -4.25
C LEU A 230 -2.96 -8.92 -4.61
N GLY A 231 -3.31 -10.17 -4.32
CA GLY A 231 -2.50 -11.34 -4.66
C GLY A 231 -2.16 -11.39 -6.15
N LEU A 232 -3.17 -11.24 -7.02
CA LEU A 232 -2.96 -11.19 -8.47
C LEU A 232 -2.10 -9.99 -8.91
N LEU A 233 -2.29 -8.83 -8.29
CA LEU A 233 -1.49 -7.64 -8.57
C LEU A 233 -0.02 -7.86 -8.16
N LEU A 234 0.22 -8.48 -7.01
CA LEU A 234 1.56 -8.81 -6.52
C LEU A 234 2.25 -9.81 -7.45
N GLU A 235 1.57 -10.89 -7.84
CA GLU A 235 2.11 -11.86 -8.83
C GLU A 235 2.46 -11.19 -10.16
N GLN A 236 1.61 -10.27 -10.63
CA GLN A 236 1.88 -9.52 -11.86
C GLN A 236 3.03 -8.52 -11.72
N THR A 237 3.17 -7.87 -10.56
CA THR A 237 4.17 -6.82 -10.33
C THR A 237 5.55 -7.41 -10.01
N PHE A 238 5.58 -8.57 -9.34
CA PHE A 238 6.78 -9.23 -8.81
C PHE A 238 6.87 -10.70 -9.27
N PRO A 239 6.90 -10.97 -10.59
CA PRO A 239 6.89 -12.34 -11.10
C PRO A 239 8.11 -13.18 -10.68
N GLU A 240 9.22 -12.52 -10.33
CA GLU A 240 10.44 -13.15 -9.85
C GLU A 240 10.45 -13.46 -8.34
N ALA A 241 9.51 -12.91 -7.58
CA ALA A 241 9.50 -13.04 -6.13
C ALA A 241 8.79 -14.31 -5.67
N ARG A 242 9.20 -14.84 -4.52
CA ARG A 242 8.46 -15.89 -3.83
C ARG A 242 7.38 -15.23 -2.97
N ILE A 243 6.12 -15.44 -3.33
CA ILE A 243 4.97 -14.85 -2.64
C ILE A 243 4.33 -15.88 -1.72
N GLN A 244 4.19 -15.53 -0.45
CA GLN A 244 3.50 -16.34 0.56
C GLN A 244 2.41 -15.53 1.23
N MET A 245 1.19 -16.04 1.24
CA MET A 245 0.08 -15.49 2.03
C MET A 245 -0.02 -16.25 3.36
N VAL A 246 -0.18 -15.52 4.46
CA VAL A 246 -0.47 -16.09 5.78
C VAL A 246 -1.73 -15.46 6.38
N SER A 247 -2.44 -16.22 7.20
CA SER A 247 -3.54 -15.71 8.02
C SER A 247 -3.01 -15.15 9.33
N SER A 248 -3.41 -13.92 9.68
CA SER A 248 -3.16 -13.26 10.96
C SER A 248 -4.45 -13.28 11.79
N ILE A 249 -4.45 -13.96 12.93
CA ILE A 249 -5.62 -14.04 13.80
C ILE A 249 -5.77 -12.73 14.58
N ILE A 250 -6.76 -11.92 14.21
CA ILE A 250 -7.06 -10.62 14.84
C ILE A 250 -8.01 -10.74 16.03
N ASN A 251 -8.88 -11.75 16.04
CA ASN A 251 -9.80 -12.01 17.15
C ASN A 251 -10.09 -13.52 17.25
N PRO A 252 -9.45 -14.25 18.18
CA PRO A 252 -9.67 -15.68 18.36
C PRO A 252 -11.11 -16.07 18.69
N LYS A 253 -11.91 -15.15 19.27
CA LYS A 253 -13.34 -15.40 19.58
C LYS A 253 -14.25 -15.23 18.36
N GLY A 254 -13.75 -14.62 17.29
CA GLY A 254 -14.51 -14.23 16.12
C GLY A 254 -15.36 -12.98 16.35
N ALA A 255 -15.50 -12.17 15.31
CA ALA A 255 -16.45 -11.07 15.24
C ALA A 255 -17.75 -11.57 14.60
N THR A 256 -18.88 -11.49 15.33
CA THR A 256 -20.18 -11.94 14.84
C THR A 256 -20.65 -11.11 13.65
N ARG A 257 -21.21 -11.77 12.65
CA ARG A 257 -21.77 -11.15 11.44
C ARG A 257 -23.19 -11.66 11.20
N SER A 258 -24.09 -10.77 10.80
CA SER A 258 -25.46 -11.15 10.48
C SER A 258 -25.48 -12.08 9.25
N LYS A 259 -26.08 -13.26 9.38
CA LYS A 259 -26.21 -14.26 8.31
C LYS A 259 -24.87 -14.69 7.67
N ALA A 260 -23.77 -14.61 8.39
CA ALA A 260 -22.45 -15.00 7.91
C ALA A 260 -21.61 -15.66 9.02
N PHE A 261 -20.52 -16.30 8.62
CA PHE A 261 -19.56 -16.85 9.57
C PHE A 261 -18.85 -15.74 10.35
N ALA A 262 -18.46 -16.03 11.58
CA ALA A 262 -17.68 -15.11 12.39
C ALA A 262 -16.28 -14.95 11.78
N ARG A 263 -15.79 -13.71 11.70
CA ARG A 263 -14.45 -13.41 11.18
C ARG A 263 -13.43 -13.46 12.30
N THR A 264 -12.34 -14.19 12.09
CA THR A 264 -11.26 -14.34 13.07
C THR A 264 -9.94 -13.73 12.62
N ASP A 265 -9.76 -13.55 11.31
CA ASP A 265 -8.47 -13.34 10.67
C ASP A 265 -8.48 -12.21 9.63
N GLU A 266 -7.26 -11.72 9.41
CA GLU A 266 -6.80 -10.91 8.29
C GLU A 266 -5.70 -11.66 7.55
N TYR A 267 -5.25 -11.11 6.43
CA TYR A 267 -4.21 -11.73 5.61
C TYR A 267 -2.97 -10.85 5.54
N VAL A 268 -1.82 -11.50 5.42
CA VAL A 268 -0.53 -10.83 5.21
C VAL A 268 0.16 -11.51 4.04
N TYR A 269 0.53 -10.73 3.03
CA TYR A 269 1.39 -11.17 1.94
C TYR A 269 2.85 -10.85 2.26
N PHE A 270 3.70 -11.87 2.15
CA PHE A 270 5.14 -11.75 2.16
C PHE A 270 5.65 -11.98 0.74
N VAL A 271 6.22 -10.95 0.14
CA VAL A 271 6.86 -10.97 -1.19
C VAL A 271 8.36 -10.97 -0.95
N LEU A 272 8.98 -12.13 -1.13
CA LEU A 272 10.36 -12.41 -0.72
C LEU A 272 11.28 -12.44 -1.94
N PHE A 273 12.41 -11.75 -1.86
CA PHE A 273 13.46 -11.71 -2.88
C PHE A 273 14.72 -12.43 -2.40
N GLY A 274 15.39 -13.12 -3.33
CA GLY A 274 16.61 -13.87 -3.04
C GLY A 274 16.47 -14.87 -1.89
N ASP A 275 17.36 -14.74 -0.91
CA ASP A 275 17.45 -15.65 0.25
C ASP A 275 16.54 -15.25 1.42
N ALA A 276 15.74 -14.18 1.27
CA ALA A 276 14.83 -13.71 2.29
C ALA A 276 13.89 -14.84 2.75
N ALA A 277 13.97 -15.18 4.03
CA ALA A 277 13.19 -16.26 4.62
C ALA A 277 12.88 -15.98 6.09
N PRO A 278 11.75 -16.50 6.61
CA PRO A 278 11.46 -16.46 8.04
C PRO A 278 12.61 -17.09 8.84
N GLN A 279 13.08 -16.38 9.85
CA GLN A 279 14.09 -16.88 10.77
C GLN A 279 13.46 -17.19 12.13
N PRO A 280 13.93 -18.22 12.85
CA PRO A 280 13.51 -18.47 14.23
C PRO A 280 13.75 -17.23 15.10
N ALA A 281 12.69 -16.69 15.69
CA ALA A 281 12.77 -15.57 16.62
C ALA A 281 12.64 -16.07 18.06
N ALA A 282 13.44 -15.51 18.96
CA ALA A 282 13.26 -15.75 20.39
C ALA A 282 11.93 -15.14 20.84
N LEU A 283 11.06 -15.96 21.43
CA LEU A 283 9.77 -15.51 21.95
C LEU A 283 9.99 -14.76 23.27
N THR A 284 9.94 -13.43 23.21
CA THR A 284 9.98 -12.55 24.38
C THR A 284 8.66 -12.61 25.16
N SER A 285 8.62 -11.98 26.34
CA SER A 285 7.41 -11.86 27.15
C SER A 285 6.24 -11.15 26.44
N ASP A 286 6.51 -10.41 25.37
CA ASP A 286 5.50 -9.68 24.60
C ASP A 286 4.54 -10.63 23.85
N TRP A 287 4.96 -11.88 23.66
CA TRP A 287 4.18 -12.92 22.99
C TRP A 287 3.17 -13.63 23.91
N LYS A 288 3.07 -13.26 25.19
CA LYS A 288 2.12 -13.87 26.13
C LYS A 288 0.68 -13.57 25.71
N VAL A 289 -0.09 -14.61 25.38
CA VAL A 289 -1.50 -14.47 25.00
C VAL A 289 -2.36 -14.05 26.20
N VAL A 290 -2.01 -14.54 27.40
CA VAL A 290 -2.60 -14.11 28.66
C VAL A 290 -1.61 -13.27 29.46
N ARG A 291 -1.99 -12.02 29.78
CA ARG A 291 -1.23 -11.15 30.67
C ARG A 291 -1.37 -11.59 32.13
N ASP A 292 -0.71 -12.70 32.50
CA ASP A 292 -0.53 -13.10 33.91
C ASP A 292 0.69 -12.35 34.49
N PRO A 293 0.50 -11.40 35.43
CA PRO A 293 1.59 -10.65 36.03
C PRO A 293 2.57 -11.50 36.86
N ARG A 294 2.26 -12.78 37.13
CA ARG A 294 3.14 -13.73 37.83
C ARG A 294 3.98 -14.60 36.90
N ALA A 295 3.73 -14.56 35.59
CA ALA A 295 4.52 -15.32 34.62
C ALA A 295 5.62 -14.41 34.07
N GLU A 296 6.89 -14.70 34.37
CA GLU A 296 8.03 -13.95 33.82
C GLU A 296 8.33 -14.34 32.37
N THR A 297 8.14 -15.61 32.02
CA THR A 297 8.35 -16.19 30.67
C THR A 297 7.06 -16.70 30.04
N LEU A 298 7.07 -16.96 28.73
CA LEU A 298 5.96 -17.60 28.03
C LEU A 298 5.68 -18.96 28.69
N ARG A 299 4.46 -19.18 29.19
CA ARG A 299 4.11 -20.49 29.76
C ARG A 299 3.86 -21.46 28.63
N TRP A 300 4.74 -22.47 28.51
CA TRP A 300 4.60 -23.60 27.58
C TRP A 300 3.24 -24.30 27.63
N ALA A 301 2.47 -24.12 28.72
CA ALA A 301 1.09 -24.58 28.82
C ALA A 301 0.18 -24.07 27.69
N GLU A 302 0.46 -22.89 27.12
CA GLU A 302 -0.27 -22.34 25.97
C GLU A 302 0.18 -22.96 24.63
N LEU A 303 1.32 -23.68 24.60
CA LEU A 303 1.83 -24.42 23.44
C LEU A 303 1.52 -25.92 23.51
N LEU A 304 0.92 -26.39 24.61
CA LEU A 304 0.46 -27.77 24.76
C LEU A 304 -0.90 -27.94 24.07
N ARG A 305 -1.00 -28.96 23.21
CA ARG A 305 -2.26 -29.35 22.59
C ARG A 305 -3.26 -29.74 23.68
N ALA A 306 -4.35 -28.98 23.82
CA ALA A 306 -5.46 -29.30 24.71
C ALA A 306 -6.62 -29.98 23.94
N GLY A 307 -7.46 -30.77 24.64
CA GLY A 307 -8.65 -31.42 24.09
C GLY A 307 -8.63 -32.95 24.12
N THR A 308 -9.66 -33.58 23.55
CA THR A 308 -9.95 -35.04 23.67
C THR A 308 -8.98 -35.97 22.92
N ASN A 309 -8.05 -35.45 22.11
CA ASN A 309 -7.05 -36.23 21.35
C ASN A 309 -5.63 -35.67 21.53
N ALA A 310 -5.30 -35.26 22.76
CA ALA A 310 -4.05 -34.59 23.07
C ALA A 310 -2.86 -35.54 23.29
N ARG A 311 -3.07 -36.85 23.44
CA ARG A 311 -1.99 -37.79 23.75
C ARG A 311 -1.29 -38.28 22.48
N ARG A 312 -0.02 -38.66 22.62
CA ARG A 312 0.78 -39.23 21.52
C ARG A 312 0.15 -40.45 20.88
N VAL A 313 -0.54 -41.26 21.68
CA VAL A 313 -1.26 -42.44 21.21
C VAL A 313 -2.47 -42.10 20.33
N ASP A 314 -3.07 -40.90 20.51
CA ASP A 314 -4.27 -40.51 19.77
C ASP A 314 -3.92 -40.00 18.35
N ARG A 315 -2.73 -39.41 18.15
CA ARG A 315 -2.21 -38.92 16.85
C ARG A 315 -0.68 -39.04 16.74
N PRO A 316 -0.13 -40.22 16.37
CA PRO A 316 1.31 -40.49 16.41
C PRO A 316 2.21 -39.57 15.57
N ASN A 317 1.69 -39.04 14.45
CA ASN A 317 2.43 -38.23 13.48
C ASN A 317 2.40 -36.72 13.77
N LEU A 318 1.77 -36.28 14.87
CA LEU A 318 1.64 -34.86 15.24
C LEU A 318 2.44 -34.52 16.51
N PHE A 319 3.62 -35.14 16.64
CA PHE A 319 4.54 -34.93 17.76
C PHE A 319 5.94 -34.72 17.22
N TYR A 320 6.60 -33.70 17.76
CA TYR A 320 7.96 -33.30 17.41
C TYR A 320 8.86 -33.61 18.62
N PRO A 321 9.94 -34.40 18.47
CA PRO A 321 10.95 -34.54 19.53
C PRO A 321 11.45 -33.19 20.03
N VAL A 322 11.57 -33.07 21.35
CA VAL A 322 12.31 -32.00 22.00
C VAL A 322 13.64 -32.60 22.45
N PHE A 323 14.72 -32.05 21.92
CA PHE A 323 16.08 -32.44 22.25
C PHE A 323 16.54 -31.66 23.48
N VAL A 324 17.11 -32.36 24.44
CA VAL A 324 17.68 -31.80 25.68
C VAL A 324 19.17 -32.11 25.73
N SER A 325 19.93 -31.27 26.43
CA SER A 325 21.34 -31.52 26.72
C SER A 325 21.47 -32.80 27.53
N GLU A 326 22.62 -33.49 27.42
CA GLU A 326 22.83 -34.78 28.10
C GLU A 326 22.70 -34.68 29.62
N ASP A 327 23.01 -33.52 30.20
CA ASP A 327 22.83 -33.23 31.62
C ASP A 327 21.39 -32.84 32.00
N GLY A 328 20.48 -32.77 31.02
CA GLY A 328 19.08 -32.37 31.17
C GLY A 328 18.87 -30.90 31.53
N SER A 329 19.92 -30.08 31.55
CA SER A 329 19.86 -28.70 32.05
C SER A 329 19.31 -27.72 31.01
N ARG A 330 19.34 -28.06 29.72
CA ARG A 330 18.98 -27.15 28.63
C ARG A 330 18.22 -27.85 27.51
N LEU A 331 17.21 -27.17 26.96
CA LEU A 331 16.60 -27.55 25.69
C LEU A 331 17.56 -27.17 24.54
N VAL A 332 17.87 -28.12 23.67
CA VAL A 332 18.82 -27.98 22.55
C VAL A 332 18.09 -27.62 21.25
N SER A 333 16.98 -28.30 20.95
CA SER A 333 16.15 -28.03 19.77
C SER A 333 14.78 -28.71 19.88
N ALA A 334 13.85 -28.40 18.98
CA ALA A 334 12.60 -29.15 18.78
C ALA A 334 12.39 -29.32 17.27
N GLY A 335 11.93 -30.48 16.81
CA GLY A 335 11.82 -30.78 15.36
C GLY A 335 10.90 -31.93 15.04
#